data_AF-A0A165WZC2-F1
#
_entry.id   AF-A0A165WZC2-F1
#
_cell.length_a   1.000
_cell.length_b   1.000
_cell.length_c   1.000
_cell.angle_alpha   90.00
_cell.angle_beta   90.00
_cell.angle_gamma   90.00
#
_symmetry.space_group_name_H-M   'P 1'
#
loop_
_entity.id
_entity.type
_entity.pdbx_description
1 polymer ?
#
loop_
_entity_poly.entity_id
_entity_poly.type
_entity_poly.pdbx_seq_one_letter_code
_entity_poly.pdbx_strand_id
1 'polypeptide(L)'
;MSDAESLSPSPPAISLSEAANVCLRDTSSPPYIDRLPVELLCRAFCWLPHFDDEDNGVSLNSRTPPWIPVLHVSSFWRTITMECKELWSWIPLGHPEWTKMALRLSDPVAVALCIPGEHIFANLDESTSVAHHLMKETFTLVLEHLPRVWYLDLKMARPESSNVEDGEHYAAYVRARQMLAPLRSARMSQLISLRCARTDFLAESFSEESWASQVRDLWLVHQHFGDASGRV
;
A
#
# COMPACT_ATOMS: atom_id res chain seq x y z
N MET A 1 61.10 37.13 34.44
CA MET A 1 60.54 35.82 34.83
C MET A 1 60.05 35.19 33.54
N SER A 2 60.67 34.08 33.20
CA SER A 2 60.64 33.45 31.89
C SER A 2 59.58 32.35 31.89
N ASP A 3 58.63 32.40 30.97
CA ASP A 3 57.76 31.27 30.69
C ASP A 3 58.13 30.70 29.31
N ALA A 4 58.49 29.43 29.34
CA ALA A 4 59.00 28.66 28.22
C ALA A 4 57.86 28.06 27.40
N GLU A 5 57.87 28.32 26.09
CA GLU A 5 57.07 27.60 25.10
C GLU A 5 57.47 26.12 25.05
N SER A 6 56.50 25.24 25.28
CA SER A 6 56.62 23.80 25.05
C SER A 6 55.92 23.44 23.74
N LEU A 7 56.70 23.23 22.69
CA LEU A 7 56.25 22.74 21.38
C LEU A 7 56.11 21.21 21.42
N SER A 8 54.87 20.71 21.31
CA SER A 8 54.60 19.28 21.09
C SER A 8 54.62 18.93 19.59
N PRO A 9 55.21 17.79 19.20
CA PRO A 9 55.31 17.37 17.80
C PRO A 9 53.97 16.82 17.26
N SER A 10 53.57 17.31 16.08
CA SER A 10 52.39 16.81 15.35
C SER A 10 52.59 15.40 14.80
N PRO A 11 51.57 14.53 14.86
CA PRO A 11 51.61 13.19 14.27
C PRO A 11 51.55 13.25 12.73
N PRO A 12 52.18 12.28 12.03
CA PRO A 12 52.19 12.24 10.57
C PRO A 12 50.79 11.92 10.00
N ALA A 13 50.39 12.67 8.98
CA ALA A 13 49.17 12.45 8.21
C ALA A 13 49.26 11.13 7.43
N ILE A 14 48.60 10.08 7.92
CA ILE A 14 48.44 8.82 7.19
C ILE A 14 47.33 9.01 6.16
N SER A 15 47.69 8.90 4.88
CA SER A 15 46.76 9.07 3.76
C SER A 15 45.70 7.96 3.74
N LEU A 16 44.47 8.32 4.10
CA LEU A 16 43.30 7.44 4.19
C LEU A 16 42.77 6.92 2.83
N SER A 17 43.39 7.29 1.70
CA SER A 17 42.87 6.98 0.36
C SER A 17 43.32 5.64 -0.24
N GLU A 18 44.30 4.94 0.33
CA GLU A 18 44.85 3.71 -0.26
C GLU A 18 44.45 2.40 0.45
N ALA A 19 43.98 2.46 1.70
CA ALA A 19 43.60 1.26 2.46
C ALA A 19 42.15 0.77 2.21
N ALA A 20 41.32 1.54 1.51
CA ALA A 20 39.91 1.21 1.30
C ALA A 20 39.63 0.29 0.08
N ASN A 21 40.63 -0.03 -0.75
CA ASN A 21 40.42 -0.70 -2.03
C ASN A 21 40.77 -2.20 -2.07
N VAL A 22 41.22 -2.81 -0.96
CA VAL A 22 41.78 -4.18 -0.98
C VAL A 22 40.83 -5.27 -0.44
N CYS A 23 39.68 -4.93 0.17
CA CYS A 23 38.78 -5.94 0.78
C CYS A 23 37.50 -6.30 -0.01
N LEU A 24 37.35 -5.91 -1.28
CA LEU A 24 36.13 -6.19 -2.08
C LEU A 24 36.31 -7.22 -3.19
N ARG A 25 37.17 -8.22 -3.00
CA ARG A 25 37.29 -9.35 -3.92
C ARG A 25 37.44 -10.65 -3.16
N ASP A 26 36.41 -11.03 -2.43
CA ASP A 26 36.20 -12.44 -2.16
C ASP A 26 34.84 -12.89 -2.66
N THR A 27 34.92 -13.84 -3.58
CA THR A 27 33.88 -14.40 -4.42
C THR A 27 32.97 -15.30 -3.58
N SER A 28 32.16 -14.69 -2.72
CA SER A 28 30.98 -15.38 -2.21
C SER A 28 30.06 -15.65 -3.41
N SER A 29 29.74 -16.93 -3.64
CA SER A 29 28.73 -17.31 -4.63
C SER A 29 27.53 -16.37 -4.50
N PRO A 30 26.92 -15.91 -5.61
CA PRO A 30 25.70 -15.13 -5.54
C PRO A 30 24.71 -15.84 -4.62
N PRO A 31 24.00 -15.09 -3.75
CA PRO A 31 23.11 -15.67 -2.76
C PRO A 31 22.16 -16.65 -3.45
N TYR A 32 21.93 -17.79 -2.81
CA TYR A 32 21.20 -18.94 -3.38
C TYR A 32 19.84 -18.56 -4.00
N ILE A 33 19.23 -17.48 -3.49
CA ILE A 33 17.95 -16.93 -3.95
C ILE A 33 17.99 -16.44 -5.41
N ASP A 34 19.12 -15.94 -5.90
CA ASP A 34 19.25 -15.43 -7.27
C ASP A 34 19.26 -16.55 -8.32
N ARG A 35 19.31 -17.82 -7.88
CA ARG A 35 19.23 -19.00 -8.75
C ARG A 35 17.80 -19.52 -8.91
N LEU A 36 16.84 -18.94 -8.20
CA LEU A 36 15.44 -19.32 -8.37
C LEU A 36 14.95 -18.87 -9.76
N PRO A 37 14.09 -19.68 -10.42
CA PRO A 37 13.34 -19.23 -11.58
C PRO A 37 12.61 -17.93 -11.30
N VAL A 38 12.54 -17.06 -12.32
CA VAL A 38 11.94 -15.74 -12.20
C VAL A 38 10.48 -15.82 -11.73
N GLU A 39 9.75 -16.86 -12.11
CA GLU A 39 8.36 -17.09 -11.74
C GLU A 39 8.20 -17.30 -10.23
N LEU A 40 9.17 -17.96 -9.58
CA LEU A 40 9.15 -18.18 -8.14
C LEU A 40 9.49 -16.90 -7.38
N LEU A 41 10.42 -16.10 -7.90
CA LEU A 41 10.76 -14.79 -7.33
C LEU A 41 9.58 -13.82 -7.43
N CYS A 42 8.97 -13.71 -8.63
CA CYS A 42 7.74 -12.97 -8.85
C CYS A 42 6.66 -13.37 -7.85
N ARG A 43 6.40 -14.68 -7.73
CA ARG A 43 5.37 -15.20 -6.81
C ARG A 43 5.69 -14.84 -5.36
N ALA A 44 6.96 -14.94 -4.94
CA ALA A 44 7.37 -14.52 -3.59
C ALA A 44 7.14 -13.02 -3.36
N PHE A 45 7.44 -12.17 -4.33
CA PHE A 45 7.21 -10.73 -4.22
C PHE A 45 5.72 -10.38 -4.11
N CYS A 46 4.84 -11.10 -4.83
CA CYS A 46 3.39 -10.90 -4.74
C CYS A 46 2.79 -11.17 -3.35
N TRP A 47 3.51 -11.85 -2.46
CA TRP A 47 3.08 -11.99 -1.05
C TRP A 47 3.41 -10.77 -0.20
N LEU A 48 4.29 -9.87 -0.63
CA LEU A 48 4.72 -8.71 0.16
C LEU A 48 3.59 -7.76 0.58
N PRO A 49 2.62 -7.44 -0.28
CA PRO A 49 1.47 -6.61 0.11
C PRO A 49 0.61 -7.21 1.22
N HIS A 50 0.74 -8.51 1.50
CA HIS A 50 -0.04 -9.19 2.54
C HIS A 50 0.60 -9.12 3.93
N PHE A 51 1.85 -8.66 4.03
CA PHE A 51 2.49 -8.36 5.32
C PHE A 51 2.09 -6.97 5.81
N ASP A 52 0.79 -6.66 5.75
CA ASP A 52 0.23 -5.50 6.44
C ASP A 52 0.45 -5.72 7.95
N ASP A 53 1.31 -4.89 8.53
CA ASP A 53 1.61 -4.82 9.95
C ASP A 53 1.35 -3.38 10.37
N GLU A 54 0.07 -3.07 10.54
CA GLU A 54 -0.41 -1.73 10.91
C GLU A 54 0.22 -1.27 12.23
N ASP A 55 0.46 -2.21 13.16
CA ASP A 55 1.10 -1.95 14.45
C ASP A 55 2.55 -1.46 14.28
N ASN A 56 3.26 -1.96 13.27
CA ASN A 56 4.62 -1.53 12.92
C ASN A 56 4.65 -0.44 11.82
N GLY A 57 3.49 0.11 11.44
CA GLY A 57 3.39 1.15 10.40
C GLY A 57 3.67 0.67 8.98
N VAL A 58 3.75 -0.65 8.78
CA VAL A 58 3.91 -1.26 7.45
C VAL A 58 2.51 -1.49 6.90
N SER A 59 2.08 -0.60 6.01
CA SER A 59 0.84 -0.79 5.27
C SER A 59 1.06 -0.52 3.79
N LEU A 60 0.22 -1.10 2.94
CA LEU A 60 0.17 -0.77 1.52
C LEU A 60 0.03 0.74 1.26
N ASN A 61 -0.63 1.46 2.17
CA ASN A 61 -0.88 2.90 2.08
C ASN A 61 0.16 3.76 2.81
N SER A 62 1.24 3.16 3.30
CA SER A 62 2.37 3.91 3.85
C SER A 62 3.08 4.72 2.76
N ARG A 63 3.95 5.65 3.17
CA ARG A 63 4.75 6.48 2.25
C ARG A 63 5.61 5.65 1.28
N THR A 64 5.96 4.44 1.68
CA THR A 64 6.83 3.53 0.94
C THR A 64 6.15 2.18 0.84
N PRO A 65 5.56 1.84 -0.32
CA PRO A 65 4.86 0.57 -0.50
C PRO A 65 5.73 -0.66 -0.15
N PRO A 66 5.12 -1.78 0.31
CA PRO A 66 5.84 -2.98 0.77
C PRO A 66 6.80 -3.61 -0.25
N TRP A 67 6.59 -3.35 -1.54
CA TRP A 67 7.43 -3.85 -2.63
C TRP A 67 8.63 -2.95 -2.97
N ILE A 68 8.72 -1.72 -2.43
CA ILE A 68 9.85 -0.82 -2.67
C ILE A 68 11.19 -1.44 -2.24
N PRO A 69 11.32 -2.04 -1.04
CA PRO A 69 12.59 -2.66 -0.63
C PRO A 69 13.14 -3.66 -1.64
N VAL A 70 12.28 -4.42 -2.33
CA VAL A 70 12.67 -5.38 -3.38
C VAL A 70 13.40 -4.71 -4.53
N LEU A 71 12.96 -3.51 -4.95
CA LEU A 71 13.59 -2.73 -6.01
C LEU A 71 15.02 -2.27 -5.66
N HIS A 72 15.39 -2.31 -4.38
CA HIS A 72 16.68 -1.87 -3.88
C HIS A 72 17.65 -3.00 -3.53
N VAL A 73 17.22 -4.28 -3.59
CA VAL A 73 18.09 -5.43 -3.28
C VAL A 73 19.22 -5.58 -4.28
N SER A 74 18.89 -5.70 -5.58
CA SER A 74 19.86 -5.82 -6.66
C SER A 74 19.29 -5.32 -7.98
N SER A 75 20.14 -5.13 -9.00
CA SER A 75 19.68 -4.81 -10.35
C SER A 75 18.82 -5.91 -10.95
N PHE A 76 19.17 -7.17 -10.67
CA PHE A 76 18.41 -8.34 -11.11
C PHE A 76 17.00 -8.34 -10.52
N TRP A 77 16.87 -8.13 -9.21
CA TRP A 77 15.57 -8.08 -8.53
C TRP A 77 14.73 -6.92 -9.04
N ARG A 78 15.34 -5.76 -9.28
CA ARG A 78 14.65 -4.62 -9.88
C ARG A 78 14.07 -4.96 -11.25
N THR A 79 14.84 -5.60 -12.13
CA THR A 79 14.35 -6.03 -13.44
C THR A 79 13.15 -6.96 -13.32
N ILE A 80 13.26 -8.00 -12.48
CA ILE A 80 12.16 -8.96 -12.25
C ILE A 80 10.91 -8.24 -11.73
N THR A 81 11.09 -7.39 -10.73
CA THR A 81 10.01 -6.65 -10.07
C THR A 81 9.27 -5.77 -11.07
N MET A 82 10.00 -5.09 -11.97
CA MET A 82 9.42 -4.23 -13.00
C MET A 82 8.62 -5.01 -14.06
N GLU A 83 8.94 -6.29 -14.28
CA GLU A 83 8.23 -7.17 -15.22
C GLU A 83 7.06 -7.92 -14.56
N CYS A 84 7.05 -8.04 -13.23
CA CYS A 84 6.02 -8.74 -12.46
C CYS A 84 4.75 -7.89 -12.29
N LYS A 85 3.88 -7.85 -13.31
CA LYS A 85 2.64 -7.02 -13.29
C LYS A 85 1.72 -7.28 -12.08
N GLU A 86 1.63 -8.52 -11.63
CA GLU A 86 0.79 -8.92 -10.49
C GLU A 86 1.22 -8.25 -9.18
N LEU A 87 2.52 -8.01 -8.99
CA LEU A 87 3.02 -7.27 -7.84
C LEU A 87 2.45 -5.85 -7.78
N TRP A 88 2.36 -5.20 -8.94
CA TRP A 88 1.85 -3.85 -9.08
C TRP A 88 0.32 -3.77 -9.08
N SER A 89 -0.38 -4.90 -9.03
CA SER A 89 -1.85 -4.94 -8.96
C SER A 89 -2.39 -4.40 -7.64
N TRP A 90 -1.58 -4.40 -6.58
CA TRP A 90 -1.92 -3.81 -5.28
C TRP A 90 -1.60 -2.33 -5.29
N ILE A 91 -2.64 -1.49 -5.43
CA ILE A 91 -2.47 -0.06 -5.64
C ILE A 91 -2.33 0.65 -4.30
N PRO A 92 -1.16 1.25 -4.00
CA PRO A 92 -1.02 2.09 -2.82
C PRO A 92 -1.81 3.38 -3.01
N LEU A 93 -2.46 3.88 -1.96
CA LEU A 93 -3.20 5.15 -1.97
C LEU A 93 -2.51 6.25 -1.15
N GLY A 94 -1.34 5.97 -0.58
CA GLY A 94 -0.60 6.90 0.28
C GLY A 94 0.23 7.96 -0.47
N HIS A 95 0.48 7.78 -1.76
CA HIS A 95 1.35 8.67 -2.53
C HIS A 95 1.04 8.65 -4.05
N PRO A 96 0.68 9.79 -4.67
CA PRO A 96 0.23 9.85 -6.06
C PRO A 96 1.23 9.25 -7.07
N GLU A 97 2.53 9.53 -6.93
CA GLU A 97 3.54 8.99 -7.86
C GLU A 97 3.68 7.46 -7.79
N TRP A 98 3.59 6.87 -6.58
CA TRP A 98 3.63 5.41 -6.45
C TRP A 98 2.38 4.78 -7.03
N THR A 99 1.22 5.40 -6.81
CA THR A 99 -0.06 4.98 -7.38
C THR A 99 -0.04 5.02 -8.90
N LYS A 100 0.38 6.15 -9.48
CA LYS A 100 0.51 6.32 -10.92
C LYS A 100 1.43 5.27 -11.54
N MET A 101 2.56 4.99 -10.88
CA MET A 101 3.47 3.95 -11.35
C MET A 101 2.86 2.55 -11.23
N ALA A 102 2.20 2.22 -10.12
CA ALA A 102 1.54 0.93 -9.94
C ALA A 102 0.41 0.71 -10.96
N LEU A 103 -0.42 1.72 -11.22
CA LEU A 103 -1.48 1.68 -12.23
C LEU A 103 -0.92 1.46 -13.65
N ARG A 104 0.21 2.10 -13.97
CA ARG A 104 0.91 1.92 -15.25
C ARG A 104 1.53 0.53 -15.39
N LEU A 105 2.23 0.05 -14.37
CA LEU A 105 2.96 -1.22 -14.42
C LEU A 105 2.04 -2.44 -14.28
N SER A 106 0.87 -2.27 -13.66
CA SER A 106 -0.15 -3.31 -13.61
C SER A 106 -0.94 -3.45 -14.91
N ASP A 107 -0.93 -2.50 -15.85
CA ASP A 107 -1.79 -2.55 -17.04
C ASP A 107 -1.47 -3.75 -17.96
N PRO A 108 -2.46 -4.56 -18.42
CA PRO A 108 -3.92 -4.46 -18.22
C PRO A 108 -4.48 -5.36 -17.10
N VAL A 109 -3.64 -5.84 -16.19
CA VAL A 109 -4.04 -6.72 -15.07
C VAL A 109 -5.06 -6.01 -14.17
N ALA A 110 -6.00 -6.81 -13.66
CA ALA A 110 -6.95 -6.36 -12.67
C ALA A 110 -6.22 -5.88 -11.39
N VAL A 111 -6.78 -4.88 -10.71
CA VAL A 111 -6.15 -4.22 -9.56
C VAL A 111 -6.92 -4.42 -8.25
N ALA A 112 -6.19 -4.47 -7.15
CA ALA A 112 -6.71 -4.52 -5.79
C ALA A 112 -6.49 -3.16 -5.12
N LEU A 113 -7.54 -2.64 -4.49
CA LEU A 113 -7.53 -1.38 -3.75
C LEU A 113 -7.76 -1.66 -2.27
N CYS A 114 -6.88 -1.13 -1.42
CA CYS A 114 -7.09 -1.09 0.03
C CYS A 114 -7.28 0.37 0.43
N ILE A 115 -8.51 0.77 0.72
CA ILE A 115 -8.81 2.12 1.19
C ILE A 115 -8.57 2.16 2.69
N PRO A 116 -7.63 3.01 3.15
CA PRO A 116 -7.25 3.06 4.54
C PRO A 116 -8.37 3.61 5.43
N GLY A 117 -8.21 3.35 6.73
CA GLY A 117 -9.09 3.68 7.83
C GLY A 117 -9.60 5.12 7.90
N GLU A 118 -10.71 5.29 8.63
CA GLU A 118 -11.25 6.58 9.08
C GLU A 118 -10.21 7.49 9.75
N HIS A 119 -9.14 6.94 10.33
CA HIS A 119 -8.05 7.71 10.95
C HIS A 119 -7.34 8.66 9.96
N ILE A 120 -7.35 8.37 8.66
CA ILE A 120 -6.82 9.30 7.66
C ILE A 120 -7.79 10.46 7.41
N PHE A 121 -9.08 10.26 7.68
CA PHE A 121 -10.13 11.26 7.55
C PHE A 121 -10.43 12.02 8.85
N ALA A 122 -10.01 11.48 10.00
CA ALA A 122 -10.24 12.09 11.31
C ALA A 122 -9.35 13.32 11.54
N ASN A 123 -8.09 13.30 11.11
CA ASN A 123 -7.15 14.43 11.25
C ASN A 123 -7.33 15.51 10.15
N LEU A 124 -8.55 15.68 9.64
CA LEU A 124 -8.92 16.64 8.60
C LEU A 124 -9.45 17.94 9.23
N ASP A 125 -8.60 18.66 9.97
CA ASP A 125 -8.91 20.04 10.33
C ASP A 125 -8.75 20.96 9.08
N GLU A 126 -9.53 22.05 9.04
CA GLU A 126 -9.84 22.87 7.85
C GLU A 126 -8.64 23.57 7.20
N SER A 127 -7.46 23.57 7.84
CA SER A 127 -6.20 23.91 7.18
C SER A 127 -5.66 22.73 6.35
N THR A 128 -6.43 22.28 5.36
CA THR A 128 -6.12 21.28 4.31
C THR A 128 -4.82 20.50 4.55
N SER A 129 -4.86 19.53 5.46
CA SER A 129 -3.72 18.64 5.70
C SER A 129 -3.24 18.07 4.37
N VAL A 130 -1.95 18.20 4.07
CA VAL A 130 -1.31 17.72 2.83
C VAL A 130 -1.74 16.27 2.51
N ALA A 131 -1.97 15.46 3.54
CA ALA A 131 -2.48 14.09 3.40
C ALA A 131 -3.83 14.00 2.67
N HIS A 132 -4.76 14.93 2.91
CA HIS A 132 -6.06 14.94 2.23
C HIS A 132 -5.92 15.22 0.74
N HIS A 133 -5.10 16.23 0.39
CA HIS A 133 -4.85 16.57 -1.00
C HIS A 133 -4.21 15.38 -1.73
N LEU A 134 -3.20 14.76 -1.12
CA LEU A 134 -2.55 13.57 -1.67
C LEU A 134 -3.55 12.43 -1.85
N MET A 135 -4.38 12.13 -0.85
CA MET A 135 -5.38 11.07 -0.96
C MET A 135 -6.40 11.37 -2.06
N LYS A 136 -6.92 12.59 -2.14
CA LYS A 136 -7.88 13.01 -3.18
C LYS A 136 -7.28 12.89 -4.58
N GLU A 137 -6.05 13.35 -4.75
CA GLU A 137 -5.31 13.23 -6.01
C GLU A 137 -5.11 11.76 -6.38
N THR A 138 -4.67 10.96 -5.41
CA THR A 138 -4.43 9.53 -5.58
C THR A 138 -5.71 8.78 -5.95
N PHE A 139 -6.81 9.12 -5.28
CA PHE A 139 -8.12 8.54 -5.57
C PHE A 139 -8.60 8.93 -6.98
N THR A 140 -8.39 10.19 -7.38
CA THR A 140 -8.71 10.67 -8.74
C THR A 140 -7.98 9.84 -9.80
N LEU A 141 -6.70 9.51 -9.59
CA LEU A 141 -5.96 8.62 -10.49
C LEU A 141 -6.64 7.24 -10.60
N VAL A 142 -7.08 6.68 -9.49
CA VAL A 142 -7.71 5.35 -9.46
C VAL A 142 -9.11 5.34 -10.10
N LEU A 143 -9.83 6.47 -10.10
CA LEU A 143 -11.16 6.56 -10.71
C LEU A 143 -11.18 6.15 -12.18
N GLU A 144 -10.11 6.49 -12.92
CA GLU A 144 -9.96 6.13 -14.34
C GLU A 144 -9.75 4.61 -14.55
N HIS A 145 -9.36 3.89 -13.50
CA HIS A 145 -9.03 2.46 -13.53
C HIS A 145 -10.06 1.58 -12.80
N LEU A 146 -11.18 2.13 -12.33
CA LEU A 146 -12.23 1.36 -11.64
C LEU A 146 -12.74 0.13 -12.39
N PRO A 147 -12.88 0.12 -13.73
CA PRO A 147 -13.28 -1.08 -14.45
C PRO A 147 -12.33 -2.28 -14.28
N ARG A 148 -11.07 -2.04 -13.88
CA ARG A 148 -10.05 -3.06 -13.61
C ARG A 148 -10.04 -3.52 -12.16
N VAL A 149 -10.80 -2.89 -11.25
CA VAL A 149 -10.77 -3.23 -9.83
C VAL A 149 -11.47 -4.57 -9.60
N TRP A 150 -10.74 -5.56 -9.08
CA TRP A 150 -11.29 -6.88 -8.73
C TRP A 150 -11.46 -7.10 -7.22
N TYR A 151 -10.66 -6.40 -6.43
CA TYR A 151 -10.70 -6.45 -4.97
C TYR A 151 -10.75 -5.03 -4.41
N LEU A 152 -11.69 -4.79 -3.50
CA LEU A 152 -11.81 -3.52 -2.80
C LEU A 152 -11.94 -3.80 -1.29
N ASP A 153 -10.99 -3.35 -0.50
CA ASP A 153 -11.04 -3.36 0.97
C ASP A 153 -11.34 -1.95 1.47
N LEU A 154 -12.46 -1.79 2.15
CA LEU A 154 -12.92 -0.56 2.76
C LEU A 154 -12.84 -0.71 4.27
N LYS A 155 -11.74 -0.26 4.86
CA LYS A 155 -11.65 -0.13 6.31
C LYS A 155 -12.32 1.18 6.72
N MET A 156 -13.64 1.19 6.76
CA MET A 156 -14.38 2.27 7.44
C MET A 156 -15.09 1.65 8.63
N ALA A 157 -14.98 2.29 9.78
CA ALA A 157 -15.78 1.95 10.93
C ALA A 157 -16.65 3.15 11.23
N ARG A 158 -17.96 2.98 11.30
CA ARG A 158 -18.82 3.99 11.92
C ARG A 158 -18.40 4.12 13.39
N PRO A 159 -18.20 5.35 13.91
CA PRO A 159 -18.01 5.55 15.35
C PRO A 159 -19.19 4.92 16.10
N GLU A 160 -18.90 3.97 17.01
CA GLU A 160 -19.92 3.23 17.78
C GLU A 160 -20.77 4.15 18.66
N SER A 161 -20.23 5.32 18.97
CA SER A 161 -20.91 6.42 19.62
C SER A 161 -21.84 7.12 18.62
N SER A 162 -23.13 6.77 18.68
CA SER A 162 -24.20 7.55 18.06
C SER A 162 -24.54 8.82 18.85
N ASN A 163 -23.74 9.20 19.85
CA ASN A 163 -23.97 10.42 20.58
C ASN A 163 -23.60 11.60 19.70
N VAL A 164 -24.55 12.53 19.57
CA VAL A 164 -24.45 13.76 18.76
C VAL A 164 -23.25 14.64 19.17
N GLU A 165 -22.62 14.34 20.31
CA GLU A 165 -21.41 14.99 20.81
C GLU A 165 -20.12 14.58 20.06
N ASP A 166 -20.08 13.47 19.32
CA ASP A 166 -18.92 13.03 18.51
C ASP A 166 -18.91 13.65 17.09
N GLY A 167 -19.16 14.95 17.01
CA GLY A 167 -19.32 15.67 15.74
C GLY A 167 -18.16 15.50 14.75
N GLU A 168 -16.92 15.42 15.23
CA GLU A 168 -15.72 15.31 14.38
C GLU A 168 -15.60 13.95 13.69
N HIS A 169 -15.81 12.85 14.42
CA HIS A 169 -15.77 11.49 13.86
C HIS A 169 -16.89 11.29 12.83
N TYR A 170 -18.09 11.77 13.13
CA TYR A 170 -19.19 11.73 12.19
C TYR A 170 -18.92 12.57 10.94
N ALA A 171 -18.33 13.76 11.07
CA ALA A 171 -17.93 14.58 9.93
C ALA A 171 -16.86 13.90 9.07
N ALA A 172 -15.86 13.27 9.68
CA ALA A 172 -14.83 12.49 8.97
C ALA A 172 -15.44 11.33 8.17
N TYR A 173 -16.38 10.60 8.77
CA TYR A 173 -17.15 9.54 8.11
C TYR A 173 -17.95 10.08 6.92
N VAL A 174 -18.68 11.18 7.09
CA VAL A 174 -19.45 11.80 5.99
C VAL A 174 -18.54 12.25 4.85
N ARG A 175 -17.38 12.85 5.14
CA ARG A 175 -16.38 13.22 4.13
C ARG A 175 -15.84 12.02 3.38
N ALA A 176 -15.47 10.95 4.08
CA ALA A 176 -15.04 9.69 3.47
C ALA A 176 -16.12 9.15 2.53
N ARG A 177 -17.38 9.12 2.98
CA ARG A 177 -18.52 8.65 2.17
C ARG A 177 -18.75 9.50 0.91
N GLN A 178 -18.55 10.81 0.99
CA GLN A 178 -18.62 11.70 -0.18
C GLN A 178 -17.48 11.43 -1.16
N MET A 179 -16.25 11.26 -0.66
CA MET A 179 -15.10 10.91 -1.50
C MET A 179 -15.30 9.58 -2.23
N LEU A 180 -15.92 8.59 -1.58
CA LEU A 180 -16.21 7.28 -2.16
C LEU A 180 -17.48 7.26 -3.04
N ALA A 181 -18.18 8.39 -3.20
CA ALA A 181 -19.37 8.47 -4.04
C ALA A 181 -19.15 7.98 -5.49
N PRO A 182 -18.03 8.30 -6.17
CA PRO A 182 -17.78 7.81 -7.52
C PRO A 182 -17.74 6.28 -7.64
N LEU A 183 -17.31 5.56 -6.60
CA LEU A 183 -17.31 4.09 -6.59
C LEU A 183 -18.73 3.53 -6.74
N ARG A 184 -19.74 4.22 -6.20
CA ARG A 184 -21.15 3.79 -6.30
C ARG A 184 -21.66 3.89 -7.74
N SER A 185 -21.24 4.92 -8.47
CA SER A 185 -21.61 5.12 -9.87
C SER A 185 -20.73 4.34 -10.86
N ALA A 186 -19.59 3.83 -10.42
CA ALA A 186 -18.62 3.17 -11.29
C ALA A 186 -19.10 1.77 -11.66
N ARG A 187 -18.99 1.44 -12.95
CA ARG A 187 -19.20 0.08 -13.44
C ARG A 187 -17.96 -0.77 -13.13
N MET A 188 -17.91 -1.34 -11.93
CA MET A 188 -16.86 -2.28 -11.53
C MET A 188 -17.24 -3.71 -11.94
N SER A 189 -17.34 -3.98 -13.24
CA SER A 189 -17.76 -5.29 -13.77
C SER A 189 -16.80 -6.44 -13.40
N GLN A 190 -15.58 -6.11 -12.97
CA GLN A 190 -14.57 -7.08 -12.54
C GLN A 190 -14.50 -7.25 -11.03
N LEU A 191 -15.29 -6.51 -10.24
CA LEU A 191 -15.26 -6.63 -8.78
C LEU A 191 -15.72 -8.03 -8.38
N ILE A 192 -14.81 -8.80 -7.78
CA ILE A 192 -15.06 -10.16 -7.29
C ILE A 192 -15.23 -10.15 -5.78
N SER A 193 -14.50 -9.29 -5.08
CA SER A 193 -14.48 -9.25 -3.62
C SER A 193 -14.54 -7.83 -3.11
N LEU A 194 -15.48 -7.59 -2.19
CA LEU A 194 -15.58 -6.36 -1.43
C LEU A 194 -15.50 -6.71 0.06
N ARG A 195 -14.44 -6.27 0.72
CA ARG A 195 -14.33 -6.33 2.18
C ARG A 195 -14.70 -4.97 2.74
N CYS A 196 -15.57 -4.96 3.74
CA CYS A 196 -15.91 -3.76 4.48
C CYS A 196 -16.17 -4.13 5.93
N ALA A 197 -15.62 -3.36 6.87
CA ALA A 197 -15.87 -3.62 8.29
C ALA A 197 -17.37 -3.40 8.60
N ARG A 198 -17.92 -4.32 9.38
CA ARG A 198 -19.32 -4.79 9.31
C ARG A 198 -20.39 -3.79 9.79
N THR A 199 -20.02 -2.66 10.37
CA THR A 199 -20.95 -1.71 10.99
C THR A 199 -21.58 -0.73 9.99
N ASP A 200 -21.03 -0.60 8.78
CA ASP A 200 -21.44 0.44 7.83
C ASP A 200 -22.54 0.01 6.84
N PHE A 201 -22.67 -1.29 6.57
CA PHE A 201 -23.63 -1.80 5.58
C PHE A 201 -25.08 -1.88 6.08
N LEU A 202 -25.30 -1.87 7.39
CA LEU A 202 -26.63 -2.10 7.98
C LEU A 202 -27.53 -0.86 7.98
N ALA A 203 -27.00 0.32 7.67
CA ALA A 203 -27.73 1.58 7.84
C ALA A 203 -27.83 2.38 6.53
N GLU A 204 -28.62 1.92 5.56
CA GLU A 204 -29.10 2.68 4.37
C GLU A 204 -28.06 3.50 3.57
N SER A 205 -26.77 3.35 3.83
CA SER A 205 -25.75 4.37 3.54
C SER A 205 -25.00 4.07 2.24
N PHE A 206 -24.86 2.79 1.91
CA PHE A 206 -24.31 2.26 0.66
C PHE A 206 -25.32 1.44 -0.15
N SER A 207 -26.49 1.16 0.42
CA SER A 207 -27.54 0.36 -0.21
C SER A 207 -28.50 1.25 -0.99
N GLU A 208 -28.09 1.69 -2.18
CA GLU A 208 -29.06 1.55 -3.27
C GLU A 208 -29.22 0.02 -3.46
N GLU A 209 -30.46 -0.48 -3.48
CA GLU A 209 -30.76 -1.93 -3.57
C GLU A 209 -30.01 -2.60 -4.73
N SER A 210 -29.72 -1.87 -5.81
CA SER A 210 -28.97 -2.33 -6.98
C SER A 210 -27.52 -2.70 -6.68
N TRP A 211 -26.77 -1.84 -5.96
CA TRP A 211 -25.36 -2.06 -5.66
C TRP A 211 -25.19 -3.12 -4.56
N ALA A 212 -26.05 -3.06 -3.53
CA ALA A 212 -26.06 -4.06 -2.48
C ALA A 212 -26.48 -5.46 -2.97
N SER A 213 -27.27 -5.57 -4.05
CA SER A 213 -27.60 -6.85 -4.66
C SER A 213 -26.42 -7.42 -5.45
N GLN A 214 -25.73 -6.60 -6.25
CA GLN A 214 -24.50 -7.01 -6.97
C GLN A 214 -23.39 -7.49 -6.02
N VAL A 215 -23.20 -6.79 -4.89
CA VAL A 215 -22.19 -7.17 -3.89
C VAL A 215 -22.61 -8.41 -3.09
N ARG A 216 -23.91 -8.57 -2.77
CA ARG A 216 -24.41 -9.75 -2.03
C ARG A 216 -24.26 -11.04 -2.83
N ASP A 217 -24.50 -10.99 -4.13
CA ASP A 217 -24.30 -12.15 -5.01
C ASP A 217 -22.83 -12.60 -5.02
N LEU A 218 -21.88 -11.66 -4.98
CA LEU A 218 -20.44 -11.96 -4.88
C LEU A 218 -20.06 -12.63 -3.55
N TRP A 219 -20.64 -12.17 -2.43
CA TRP A 219 -20.39 -12.75 -1.11
C TRP A 219 -20.92 -14.18 -0.97
N LEU A 220 -22.08 -14.48 -1.56
CA LEU A 220 -22.67 -15.82 -1.54
C LEU A 220 -21.87 -16.81 -2.39
N VAL A 221 -21.33 -16.38 -3.53
CA VAL A 221 -20.46 -17.21 -4.37
C VAL A 221 -19.17 -17.60 -3.63
N HIS A 222 -18.60 -16.69 -2.84
CA HIS A 222 -17.32 -16.96 -2.16
C HIS A 222 -17.45 -17.88 -0.94
N GLN A 223 -18.55 -17.81 -0.19
CA GLN A 223 -18.80 -18.76 0.92
C GLN A 223 -18.90 -20.21 0.44
N HIS A 224 -19.43 -20.45 -0.76
CA HIS A 224 -19.53 -21.80 -1.32
C HIS A 224 -18.20 -22.39 -1.82
N PHE A 225 -17.22 -21.56 -2.16
CA PHE A 225 -15.89 -22.03 -2.59
C PHE A 225 -14.95 -22.35 -1.41
N GLY A 226 -15.15 -21.72 -0.25
CA GLY A 226 -14.33 -21.97 0.96
C GLY A 226 -14.54 -23.35 1.57
N ASP A 227 -15.75 -23.92 1.48
CA ASP A 227 -16.09 -25.21 2.11
C ASP A 227 -15.68 -26.44 1.27
N ALA A 228 -15.31 -26.26 -0.01
CA ALA A 228 -14.94 -27.38 -0.89
C ALA A 228 -13.46 -27.81 -0.78
N SER A 229 -12.61 -27.03 -0.09
CA SER A 229 -11.15 -27.27 -0.03
C SER A 229 -10.69 -28.12 1.18
N GLY A 230 -11.63 -28.65 1.97
CA GLY A 230 -11.35 -29.37 3.23
C GLY A 230 -11.52 -30.89 3.21
N ARG A 231 -11.69 -31.52 2.03
CA ARG A 231 -11.76 -32.99 1.91
C ARG A 231 -10.91 -33.51 0.76
N VAL A 232 -9.60 -33.62 0.99
CA VAL A 232 -8.74 -34.63 0.36
C VAL A 232 -7.76 -35.13 1.41
#